data_AF-A0A929NVV4-F1
#
_entry.id   AF-A0A929NVV4-F1
#
_cell.length_a   1.000
_cell.length_b   1.000
_cell.length_c   1.000
_cell.angle_alpha   90.00
_cell.angle_beta   90.00
_cell.angle_gamma   90.00
#
_symmetry.space_group_name_H-M   'P 1'
#
loop_
_entity.id
_entity.type
_entity.pdbx_description
1 polymer ?
#
loop_
_entity_poly.entity_id
_entity_poly.type
_entity_poly.pdbx_seq_one_letter_code
_entity_poly.pdbx_strand_id
1 'polypeptide(L)'
;MIDYKNNDQKNTAPRLTAEESDNRRRRRWKRRMKTRAAIIKKQLQTENRFHKAMREKDTTTDHYRRSYLHWILHQMFSLFDYETGLHAINDKAAYRSWLSANRQNRHY
;
A
#
# COMPACT_ATOMS: atom_id res chain seq x y z
N MET A 1 -5.55 69.37 -11.84
CA MET A 1 -6.57 68.61 -11.08
C MET A 1 -6.52 67.18 -11.60
N ILE A 2 -5.92 66.26 -10.84
CA ILE A 2 -5.82 64.83 -11.21
C ILE A 2 -6.66 64.07 -10.19
N ASP A 3 -7.79 63.54 -10.64
CA ASP A 3 -8.68 62.73 -9.82
C ASP A 3 -8.08 61.33 -9.61
N TYR A 4 -7.56 61.09 -8.40
CA TYR A 4 -7.21 59.74 -7.95
C TYR A 4 -8.49 58.95 -7.67
N LYS A 5 -9.00 58.24 -8.69
CA LYS A 5 -10.00 57.19 -8.46
C LYS A 5 -9.33 55.99 -7.79
N ASN A 6 -9.46 55.92 -6.47
CA ASN A 6 -9.21 54.73 -5.67
C ASN A 6 -10.05 53.56 -6.21
N ASN A 7 -9.43 52.63 -6.92
CA ASN A 7 -10.05 51.37 -7.28
C ASN A 7 -9.68 50.32 -6.23
N ASP A 8 -10.24 50.47 -5.03
CA ASP A 8 -10.14 49.47 -3.96
C ASP A 8 -11.21 48.40 -4.19
N GLN A 9 -11.14 47.71 -5.34
CA GLN A 9 -11.89 46.47 -5.57
C GLN A 9 -11.21 45.34 -4.81
N LYS A 10 -11.37 45.35 -3.49
CA LYS A 10 -11.16 44.17 -2.66
C LYS A 10 -12.21 43.14 -3.07
N ASN A 11 -11.75 42.09 -3.74
CA ASN A 11 -12.51 40.89 -4.00
C ASN A 11 -13.02 40.30 -2.67
N THR A 12 -14.25 40.66 -2.28
CA THR A 12 -14.92 40.11 -1.11
C THR A 12 -15.38 38.69 -1.47
N ALA A 13 -14.49 37.72 -1.31
CA ALA A 13 -14.91 36.32 -1.30
C ALA A 13 -15.99 36.18 -0.20
N PRO A 14 -17.19 35.63 -0.50
CA PRO A 14 -18.24 35.49 0.49
C PRO A 14 -17.70 34.65 1.65
N ARG A 15 -17.70 35.26 2.84
CA ARG A 15 -17.24 34.64 4.09
C ARG A 15 -18.22 33.51 4.41
N LEU A 16 -17.77 32.27 4.27
CA LEU A 16 -18.59 31.08 4.53
C LEU A 16 -19.22 31.18 5.90
N THR A 17 -20.50 30.82 5.99
CA THR A 17 -21.19 30.79 7.28
C THR A 17 -20.56 29.71 8.17
N ALA A 18 -20.68 29.87 9.49
CA ALA A 18 -20.15 28.90 10.44
C ALA A 18 -20.68 27.47 10.15
N GLU A 19 -21.94 27.34 9.75
CA GLU A 19 -22.57 26.07 9.36
C GLU A 19 -21.96 25.46 8.09
N GLU A 20 -21.70 26.26 7.06
CA GLU A 20 -21.04 25.79 5.84
C GLU A 20 -19.60 25.34 6.10
N SER A 21 -18.90 26.04 7.00
CA SER A 21 -17.55 25.70 7.41
C SER A 21 -17.51 24.38 8.19
N ASP A 22 -18.46 24.15 9.12
CA ASP A 22 -18.56 22.91 9.88
C ASP A 22 -18.97 21.74 8.98
N ASN A 23 -19.91 21.97 8.06
CA ASN A 23 -20.29 20.98 7.05
C ASN A 23 -19.11 20.56 6.17
N ARG A 24 -18.27 21.52 5.74
CA ARG A 24 -17.02 21.22 5.00
C ARG A 24 -16.04 20.41 5.85
N ARG A 25 -15.88 20.75 7.14
CA ARG A 25 -15.03 20.01 8.08
C ARG A 25 -15.50 18.56 8.25
N ARG A 26 -16.79 18.34 8.49
CA ARG A 26 -17.40 17.00 8.61
C ARG A 26 -17.18 16.17 7.35
N ARG A 27 -17.39 16.76 6.16
CA ARG A 27 -17.14 16.07 4.87
C ARG A 27 -15.67 15.67 4.71
N ARG A 28 -14.73 16.57 5.02
CA ARG A 28 -13.29 16.29 4.97
C ARG A 28 -12.90 15.18 5.95
N TRP A 29 -13.45 15.21 7.17
CA TRP A 29 -13.20 14.18 8.17
C TRP A 29 -13.71 12.81 7.72
N LYS A 30 -14.94 12.71 7.21
CA LYS A 30 -15.49 11.46 6.65
C LYS A 30 -14.61 10.90 5.53
N ARG A 31 -14.13 11.75 4.61
CA ARG A 31 -13.20 11.34 3.54
C ARG A 31 -11.89 10.79 4.12
N ARG A 32 -11.28 11.49 5.08
CA ARG A 32 -10.06 11.02 5.76
C ARG A 32 -10.25 9.68 6.44
N MET A 33 -11.38 9.47 7.14
CA MET A 33 -11.67 8.19 7.79
C MET A 33 -11.85 7.07 6.77
N LYS A 34 -12.52 7.32 5.65
CA LYS A 34 -12.64 6.34 4.55
C LYS A 34 -11.28 5.94 3.99
N THR A 35 -10.39 6.91 3.74
CA THR A 35 -9.02 6.63 3.26
C THR A 35 -8.23 5.82 4.29
N ARG A 36 -8.29 6.19 5.58
CA ARG A 36 -7.63 5.44 6.66
C ARG A 36 -8.14 4.00 6.75
N ALA A 37 -9.46 3.81 6.70
CA ALA A 37 -10.06 2.47 6.72
C ALA A 37 -9.61 1.61 5.53
N ALA A 38 -9.50 2.21 4.34
CA ALA A 38 -9.01 1.50 3.15
C ALA A 38 -7.53 1.07 3.30
N ILE A 39 -6.69 1.93 3.87
CA ILE A 39 -5.28 1.62 4.15
C ILE A 39 -5.19 0.46 5.15
N ILE A 40 -5.89 0.55 6.28
CA ILE A 40 -5.92 -0.51 7.31
C ILE A 40 -6.43 -1.82 6.72
N LYS A 41 -7.51 -1.78 5.92
CA LYS A 41 -8.04 -2.98 5.26
C LYS A 41 -7.01 -3.62 4.34
N LYS A 42 -6.25 -2.82 3.58
CA LYS A 42 -5.18 -3.32 2.71
C LYS A 42 -4.08 -3.99 3.55
N GLN A 43 -3.64 -3.36 4.64
CA GLN A 43 -2.65 -3.93 5.56
C GLN A 43 -3.10 -5.27 6.15
N LEU A 44 -4.34 -5.36 6.63
CA LEU A 44 -4.91 -6.62 7.13
C LEU A 44 -4.98 -7.71 6.07
N GLN A 45 -5.33 -7.37 4.82
CA GLN A 45 -5.33 -8.34 3.72
C GLN A 45 -3.92 -8.83 3.40
N THR A 46 -2.95 -7.93 3.44
CA THR A 46 -1.52 -8.19 3.27
C THR A 46 -1.02 -9.13 4.37
N GLU A 47 -1.22 -8.82 5.65
CA GLU A 47 -0.87 -9.71 6.78
C GLU A 47 -1.50 -11.10 6.67
N ASN A 48 -2.79 -11.17 6.31
CA ASN A 48 -3.47 -12.46 6.12
C ASN A 48 -2.84 -13.30 5.01
N ARG A 49 -2.34 -12.68 3.94
CA ARG A 49 -1.61 -13.40 2.88
C ARG A 49 -0.25 -13.89 3.36
N PHE A 50 0.45 -13.10 4.18
CA PHE A 50 1.70 -13.53 4.80
C PHE A 50 1.49 -14.75 5.72
N HIS A 51 0.50 -14.71 6.60
CA HIS A 51 0.16 -15.86 7.45
C HIS A 51 -0.20 -17.10 6.64
N LYS A 52 -0.91 -16.94 5.51
CA LYS A 52 -1.18 -18.05 4.59
C LYS A 52 0.10 -18.62 3.98
N ALA A 53 1.03 -17.77 3.52
CA ALA A 53 2.29 -18.21 2.93
C ALA A 53 3.23 -18.89 3.95
N MET A 54 3.26 -18.38 5.19
CA MET A 54 3.95 -19.02 6.32
C MET A 54 3.39 -20.42 6.56
N ARG A 55 2.06 -20.56 6.61
CA ARG A 55 1.41 -21.87 6.76
C ARG A 55 1.68 -22.79 5.58
N GLU A 56 1.63 -22.25 4.36
CA GLU A 56 1.87 -23.00 3.12
C GLU A 56 3.29 -23.57 3.08
N LYS A 57 4.29 -22.84 3.56
CA LYS A 57 5.68 -23.31 3.64
C LYS A 57 5.77 -24.62 4.42
N ASP A 58 5.05 -24.73 5.53
CA ASP A 58 5.08 -25.89 6.41
C ASP A 58 4.24 -27.06 5.85
N THR A 59 3.19 -26.77 5.07
CA THR A 59 2.25 -27.79 4.57
C THR A 59 2.48 -28.24 3.13
N THR A 60 3.19 -27.47 2.30
CA THR A 60 3.32 -27.76 0.86
C THR A 60 4.20 -28.98 0.61
N THR A 61 3.78 -29.86 -0.30
CA THR A 61 4.56 -31.03 -0.76
C THR A 61 5.47 -30.72 -1.94
N ASP A 62 5.28 -29.57 -2.61
CA ASP A 62 6.16 -29.11 -3.68
C ASP A 62 7.46 -28.53 -3.08
N HIS A 63 8.56 -29.23 -3.32
CA HIS A 63 9.90 -28.86 -2.86
C HIS A 63 10.33 -27.46 -3.35
N TYR A 64 10.02 -27.13 -4.61
CA TYR A 64 10.41 -25.83 -5.17
C TYR A 64 9.59 -24.70 -4.56
N ARG A 65 8.30 -24.92 -4.34
CA ARG A 65 7.44 -23.96 -3.64
C ARG A 65 7.90 -23.75 -2.20
N ARG A 66 8.24 -24.83 -1.48
CA ARG A 66 8.77 -24.75 -0.11
C ARG A 66 10.08 -23.95 -0.05
N SER A 67 11.01 -24.24 -0.95
CA SER A 67 12.31 -23.57 -1.03
C SER A 67 12.16 -22.09 -1.36
N TYR A 68 11.27 -21.75 -2.30
CA TYR A 68 10.94 -20.35 -2.62
C TYR A 68 10.35 -19.61 -1.43
N LEU A 69 9.34 -20.21 -0.77
CA LEU A 69 8.71 -19.62 0.41
C LEU A 69 9.72 -19.40 1.55
N HIS A 70 10.62 -20.36 1.78
CA HIS A 70 11.69 -20.21 2.76
C HIS A 70 12.63 -19.05 2.40
N TRP A 71 13.13 -19.02 1.16
CA TRP A 71 14.03 -17.97 0.69
C TRP A 71 13.39 -16.59 0.80
N ILE A 72 12.18 -16.42 0.26
CA ILE A 72 11.56 -15.11 0.20
C ILE A 72 11.18 -14.59 1.59
N LEU A 73 10.68 -15.45 2.48
CA LEU A 73 10.42 -15.07 3.88
C LEU A 73 11.69 -14.63 4.59
N HIS A 74 12.82 -15.32 4.37
CA HIS A 74 14.12 -14.91 4.91
C HIS A 74 14.58 -13.55 4.35
N GLN A 75 14.39 -13.32 3.05
CA GLN A 75 14.71 -12.03 2.42
C GLN A 75 13.79 -10.90 2.91
N MET A 76 12.54 -11.18 3.28
CA MET A 76 11.66 -10.17 3.90
C MET A 76 12.21 -9.65 5.23
N PHE A 77 12.92 -10.47 6.00
CA PHE A 77 13.49 -10.04 7.27
C PHE A 77 14.87 -9.39 7.11
N SER A 78 15.59 -9.69 6.02
CA SER A 78 16.99 -9.27 5.86
C SER A 78 17.17 -8.11 4.87
N LEU A 79 16.44 -8.10 3.75
CA LEU A 79 16.73 -7.24 2.60
C LEU A 79 15.55 -6.42 2.07
N PHE A 80 14.31 -6.88 2.26
CA PHE A 80 13.13 -6.18 1.77
C PHE A 80 12.38 -5.45 2.87
N ASP A 81 11.75 -4.33 2.53
CA ASP A 81 10.69 -3.80 3.39
C ASP A 81 9.50 -4.77 3.42
N TYR A 82 8.75 -4.73 4.52
CA TYR A 82 7.66 -5.66 4.79
C TYR A 82 6.65 -5.72 3.63
N GLU A 83 6.35 -4.58 2.99
CA GLU A 83 5.39 -4.49 1.88
C GLU A 83 5.92 -5.13 0.58
N THR A 84 7.19 -4.92 0.22
CA THR A 84 7.79 -5.47 -1.00
C THR A 84 7.94 -6.98 -0.92
N GLY A 85 8.38 -7.47 0.24
CA GLY A 85 8.49 -8.91 0.48
C GLY A 85 7.14 -9.63 0.37
N LEU A 86 6.07 -8.99 0.87
CA LEU A 86 4.73 -9.55 0.83
C LEU A 86 4.14 -9.53 -0.57
N HIS A 87 4.47 -8.51 -1.38
CA HIS A 87 4.09 -8.51 -2.78
C HIS A 87 4.74 -9.68 -3.52
N ALA A 88 6.03 -9.92 -3.29
CA ALA A 88 6.81 -10.92 -4.01
C ALA A 88 6.43 -12.37 -3.60
N ILE A 89 5.99 -12.60 -2.36
CA ILE A 89 5.39 -13.89 -1.93
C ILE A 89 4.19 -14.29 -2.79
N ASN A 90 3.37 -13.31 -3.13
CA ASN A 90 2.08 -13.52 -3.79
C ASN A 90 2.17 -13.37 -5.33
N ASP A 91 3.30 -12.92 -5.84
CA ASP A 91 3.49 -12.72 -7.27
C ASP A 91 3.96 -14.02 -7.95
N LYS A 92 3.15 -14.49 -8.89
CA LYS A 92 3.46 -15.66 -9.72
C LYS A 92 4.62 -15.40 -10.66
N ALA A 93 4.83 -14.18 -11.12
CA ALA A 93 5.93 -13.83 -12.02
C ALA A 93 7.26 -13.90 -11.27
N ALA A 94 7.34 -13.30 -10.07
CA ALA A 94 8.48 -13.43 -9.18
C ALA A 94 8.83 -14.90 -8.88
N TYR A 95 7.83 -15.72 -8.57
CA TYR A 95 8.04 -17.16 -8.37
C TYR A 95 8.62 -17.86 -9.61
N ARG A 96 8.05 -17.60 -10.79
CA ARG A 96 8.51 -18.22 -12.04
C ARG A 96 9.93 -17.80 -12.41
N SER A 97 10.28 -16.53 -12.20
CA SER A 97 11.63 -16.01 -12.43
C SER A 97 12.64 -16.68 -11.49
N TRP A 98 12.33 -16.74 -10.20
CA TRP A 98 13.16 -17.47 -9.23
C TRP A 98 13.29 -18.94 -9.60
N LEU A 99 12.19 -19.58 -9.99
CA LEU A 99 12.18 -20.98 -10.39
C LEU A 99 13.07 -21.22 -11.62
N SER A 100 13.01 -20.38 -12.65
CA SER A 100 13.89 -20.52 -13.82
C SER A 100 15.37 -20.42 -13.46
N ALA A 101 15.74 -19.49 -12.57
CA ALA A 101 17.12 -19.30 -12.15
C ALA A 101 17.65 -20.46 -11.27
N ASN A 102 16.77 -21.07 -10.46
CA ASN A 102 17.18 -22.10 -9.49
C ASN A 102 16.96 -23.53 -9.99
N ARG A 103 16.22 -23.74 -11.08
CA ARG A 103 16.01 -25.05 -11.69
C ARG A 103 17.25 -25.57 -12.44
N GLN A 104 18.12 -24.68 -12.92
CA GLN A 104 19.34 -25.03 -13.64
C GLN A 104 20.48 -25.54 -12.71
N ASN A 105 20.41 -25.25 -11.40
CA ASN A 105 21.46 -25.62 -10.44
C ASN A 105 21.31 -27.02 -9.82
N ARG A 106 20.54 -27.94 -10.42
CA ARG A 106 20.39 -29.33 -9.95
C ARG A 106 20.83 -30.41 -10.94
N HIS A 107 21.62 -30.06 -11.96
CA HIS A 107 22.36 -31.03 -12.75
C HIS A 107 23.77 -31.22 -12.17
N TYR A 108 23.86 -31.87 -11.00
CA TYR A 108 25.06 -32.58 -10.53
C TYR A 108 24.63 -33.71 -9.62
#